data_AF-A0A0T5ZCS1-F1
#
_entry.id   AF-A0A0T5ZCS1-F1
#
_cell.length_a   1.000
_cell.length_b   1.000
_cell.length_c   1.000
_cell.angle_alpha   90.00
_cell.angle_beta   90.00
_cell.angle_gamma   90.00
#
_symmetry.space_group_name_H-M   'P 1'
#
loop_
_entity.id
_entity.type
_entity.pdbx_description
1 polymer ?
#
loop_
_entity_poly.entity_id
_entity_poly.type
_entity_poly.pdbx_seq_one_letter_code
_entity_poly.pdbx_strand_id
1 'polypeptide(L)' 'MSESKRIFMVLSNKEKAISLISNAIAAYSLYTEKKSLPENQSLIDFILKSIPKEVKSEISMDLIDEVFDYVSKTRVNS' A
#
# COMPACT_ATOMS: atom_id res chain seq x y z
N MET A 1 38.96 14.71 -4.60
CA MET A 1 37.94 13.65 -4.69
C MET A 1 36.65 14.20 -4.09
N SER A 2 35.66 14.56 -4.91
CA SER A 2 34.34 14.92 -4.38
C SER A 2 33.59 13.62 -4.10
N GLU A 3 33.29 13.35 -2.84
CA GLU A 3 32.28 12.36 -2.49
C GLU A 3 30.95 12.86 -3.06
N SER A 4 30.55 12.30 -4.20
CA SER A 4 29.21 12.46 -4.72
C SER A 4 28.28 11.89 -3.67
N LYS A 5 27.64 12.80 -2.91
CA LYS A 5 26.67 12.51 -1.87
C LYS A 5 25.63 11.58 -2.49
N ARG A 6 25.78 10.26 -2.28
CA ARG A 6 24.73 9.31 -2.62
C ARG A 6 23.52 9.78 -1.83
N ILE A 7 22.55 10.33 -2.53
CA ILE A 7 21.27 10.66 -1.93
C ILE A 7 20.66 9.31 -1.60
N PHE A 8 20.90 8.81 -0.39
CA PHE A 8 20.09 7.75 0.17
C PHE A 8 18.68 8.34 0.26
N MET A 9 17.91 8.20 -0.81
CA MET A 9 16.49 8.53 -0.81
C MET A 9 15.80 7.43 -0.02
N VAL A 10 16.00 7.46 1.29
CA VAL A 10 15.24 6.63 2.22
C VAL A 10 13.84 7.23 2.20
N LEU A 11 12.90 6.53 1.59
CA LEU A 11 11.49 6.89 1.66
C LEU A 11 11.13 7.16 3.12
N SER A 12 10.43 8.27 3.36
CA SER A 12 9.82 8.57 4.64
C SER A 12 8.85 7.44 5.04
N ASN A 13 8.55 7.33 6.33
CA ASN A 13 7.58 6.33 6.78
C ASN A 13 6.22 6.52 6.12
N LYS A 14 5.82 7.77 5.85
CA LYS A 14 4.59 8.09 5.12
C LYS A 14 4.62 7.60 3.68
N GLU A 15 5.71 7.82 2.94
CA GLU A 15 5.85 7.33 1.56
C GLU A 15 5.89 5.78 1.50
N LYS A 16 6.54 5.15 2.47
CA LYS A 16 6.52 3.68 2.62
C LYS A 16 5.11 3.17 2.91
N ALA A 17 4.37 3.84 3.79
CA ALA A 17 2.98 3.51 4.12
C ALA A 17 2.08 3.60 2.89
N ILE A 18 2.14 4.69 2.12
CA ILE A 18 1.39 4.86 0.87
C ILE A 18 1.71 3.73 -0.13
N SER A 19 3.00 3.43 -0.30
CA SER A 19 3.45 2.35 -1.20
C SER A 19 2.91 0.98 -0.78
N LEU A 20 2.89 0.69 0.52
CA LEU A 20 2.36 -0.55 1.08
C LEU A 20 0.85 -0.66 0.91
N ILE A 21 0.09 0.41 1.19
CA ILE A 21 -1.36 0.42 1.00
C ILE A 21 -1.69 0.17 -0.48
N SER A 22 -1.02 0.89 -1.39
CA SER A 22 -1.21 0.73 -2.84
C SER A 22 -0.96 -0.70 -3.30
N ASN A 23 0.15 -1.31 -2.86
CA ASN A 23 0.47 -2.70 -3.19
C ASN A 23 -0.54 -3.67 -2.57
N ALA A 24 -0.93 -3.47 -1.31
CA ALA A 24 -1.91 -4.32 -0.64
C ALA A 24 -3.27 -4.29 -1.35
N ILE A 25 -3.73 -3.13 -1.84
CA ILE A 25 -4.97 -3.01 -2.64
C ILE A 25 -4.86 -3.81 -3.95
N ALA A 26 -3.73 -3.67 -4.66
CA ALA A 26 -3.50 -4.40 -5.90
C ALA A 26 -3.45 -5.92 -5.66
N ALA A 27 -2.70 -6.38 -4.65
CA ALA A 27 -2.60 -7.78 -4.26
C ALA A 27 -3.96 -8.35 -3.82
N TYR A 28 -4.72 -7.62 -3.01
CA TYR A 28 -6.07 -8.01 -2.60
C TYR A 28 -6.99 -8.20 -3.80
N SER A 29 -6.95 -7.27 -4.77
CA SER A 29 -7.74 -7.37 -6.00
C SER A 29 -7.39 -8.64 -6.79
N LEU A 30 -6.09 -8.92 -6.98
CA LEU A 30 -5.61 -10.13 -7.67
C LEU A 30 -6.00 -11.42 -6.95
N TYR A 31 -5.90 -11.46 -5.62
CA TYR A 31 -6.29 -12.65 -4.85
C TYR A 31 -7.81 -12.85 -4.81
N THR A 32 -8.59 -11.76 -4.84
CA THR A 32 -10.05 -11.81 -4.98
C THR A 32 -10.44 -12.43 -6.32
N GLU A 33 -9.83 -11.97 -7.43
CA GLU A 33 -10.06 -12.51 -8.77
C GLU A 33 -9.71 -14.01 -8.86
N LYS A 34 -8.64 -14.43 -8.17
CA LYS A 34 -8.19 -15.83 -8.12
C LYS A 34 -8.97 -16.69 -7.12
N LYS A 35 -9.95 -16.14 -6.39
CA LYS A 35 -10.68 -16.80 -5.29
C LYS A 35 -9.76 -17.47 -4.26
N SER A 36 -8.60 -16.85 -4.01
CA SER A 36 -7.57 -17.39 -3.11
C SER A 36 -7.52 -16.66 -1.76
N LEU A 37 -8.47 -15.75 -1.50
CA LEU A 37 -8.66 -15.12 -0.19
C LEU A 37 -9.63 -15.94 0.67
N PRO A 38 -9.45 -15.95 2.01
CA PRO A 38 -10.47 -16.43 2.93
C PRO A 38 -11.80 -15.67 2.72
N GLU A 39 -12.94 -16.38 2.78
CA GLU A 39 -14.27 -15.84 2.46
C GLU A 39 -14.70 -14.62 3.29
N ASN A 40 -14.06 -14.39 4.44
CA ASN A 40 -14.39 -13.34 5.40
C ASN A 40 -13.27 -12.30 5.58
N GLN A 41 -12.25 -12.27 4.71
CA GLN A 41 -11.19 -11.28 4.83
C GLN A 41 -11.56 -9.98 4.11
N SER A 42 -11.71 -8.89 4.86
CA SER A 42 -11.90 -7.56 4.27
C SER A 42 -10.59 -6.97 3.73
N LEU A 43 -10.70 -6.00 2.81
CA LEU A 43 -9.55 -5.24 2.30
C LEU A 43 -8.80 -4.54 3.44
N ILE A 44 -9.52 -3.94 4.39
CA ILE A 44 -8.93 -3.25 5.52
C ILE A 44 -8.16 -4.23 6.41
N ASP A 45 -8.75 -5.39 6.73
CA ASP A 45 -8.06 -6.42 7.50
C ASP A 45 -6.81 -6.95 6.77
N PHE A 46 -6.89 -7.06 5.44
CA PHE A 46 -5.75 -7.44 4.62
C PHE A 46 -4.62 -6.42 4.71
N ILE A 47 -4.91 -5.13 4.51
CA ILE A 47 -3.93 -4.04 4.63
C ILE A 47 -3.30 -4.05 6.02
N LEU A 48 -4.11 -4.06 7.09
CA LEU A 48 -3.64 -4.00 8.48
C LEU A 48 -2.77 -5.19 8.88
N LYS A 49 -2.99 -6.37 8.30
CA LYS A 49 -2.15 -7.57 8.52
C LYS A 49 -0.84 -7.54 7.75
N SER A 50 -0.78 -6.83 6.64
CA SER A 50 0.41 -6.73 5.78
C SER A 50 1.38 -5.62 6.20
N ILE A 51 1.00 -4.75 7.15
CA ILE A 51 1.78 -3.58 7.53
C ILE A 51 2.88 -3.92 8.55
N PRO A 52 4.15 -3.57 8.28
CA PRO A 52 5.23 -3.68 9.25
C PRO A 52 5.12 -2.62 10.35
N LYS A 53 5.66 -2.92 11.55
CA LYS A 53 5.47 -2.09 12.75
C LYS A 53 5.98 -0.67 12.58
N GLU A 54 7.06 -0.48 11.82
CA GLU A 54 7.74 0.80 11.66
C GLU A 54 6.90 1.88 10.98
N VAL A 55 5.89 1.49 10.18
CA VAL A 55 5.02 2.43 9.45
C VAL A 55 3.58 2.42 9.96
N LYS A 56 3.28 1.60 10.97
CA LYS A 56 1.91 1.42 11.48
C LYS A 56 1.28 2.72 12.00
N SER A 57 2.09 3.63 12.56
CA SER A 57 1.63 4.94 13.05
C SER A 57 1.20 5.89 11.92
N GLU A 58 1.64 5.65 10.70
CA GLU A 58 1.31 6.48 9.53
C GLU A 58 0.00 6.04 8.86
N ILE A 59 -0.56 4.91 9.27
CA ILE A 59 -1.74 4.30 8.64
C ILE A 59 -2.99 4.81 9.35
N SER A 60 -3.84 5.50 8.60
CA SER A 60 -5.19 5.90 8.99
C SER A 60 -6.21 5.39 7.98
N MET A 61 -7.48 5.34 8.39
CA MET A 61 -8.58 5.04 7.46
C MET A 61 -8.62 6.06 6.31
N ASP A 62 -8.48 7.35 6.62
CA ASP A 62 -8.45 8.41 5.61
C ASP A 62 -7.36 8.19 4.56
N LEU A 63 -6.16 7.77 4.97
CA LEU A 63 -5.07 7.47 4.05
C LEU A 63 -5.36 6.23 3.19
N ILE A 64 -5.97 5.21 3.77
CA ILE A 64 -6.40 4.01 3.05
C ILE A 64 -7.43 4.39 1.98
N ASP A 65 -8.44 5.17 2.35
CA ASP A 65 -9.50 5.60 1.45
C ASP A 65 -8.95 6.51 0.32
N GLU A 66 -8.04 7.44 0.65
CA GLU A 66 -7.39 8.32 -0.33
C GLU A 66 -6.58 7.50 -1.35
N VAL A 67 -5.75 6.56 -0.88
CA VAL A 67 -4.94 5.71 -1.76
C VAL A 67 -5.83 4.75 -2.56
N PHE A 68 -6.91 4.24 -1.97
CA PHE A 68 -7.87 3.39 -2.67
C PHE A 68 -8.59 4.14 -3.79
N ASP A 69 -9.07 5.35 -3.53
CA ASP A 69 -9.71 6.21 -4.53
C ASP A 69 -8.73 6.52 -5.67
N TYR A 70 -7.49 6.90 -5.33
CA TYR A 70 -6.43 7.15 -6.31
C TYR A 70 -6.16 5.93 -7.19
N VAL A 71 -5.91 4.76 -6.59
CA VAL A 71 -5.57 3.53 -7.32
C VAL A 71 -6.76 3.03 -8.15
N SER A 72 -7.99 3.17 -7.65
CA SER A 72 -9.20 2.77 -8.37
C SER A 72 -9.47 3.64 -9.60
N LYS A 73 -9.13 4.92 -9.55
CA LYS A 73 -9.19 5.83 -10.71
C LYS A 73 -8.15 5.51 -11.77
N THR A 74 -7.02 4.91 -11.39
CA THR A 74 -6.02 4.41 -12.35
C THR A 74 -6.41 3.10 -13.05
N ARG A 75 -7.67 2.61 -12.94
CA ARG A 75 -8.15 1.53 -13.82
C ARG A 75 -8.13 2.01 -15.27
N VAL A 76 -7.15 1.47 -15.99
CA VAL A 76 -6.92 1.60 -17.42
C VAL A 76 -8.21 1.29 -18.17
N ASN A 77 -8.62 2.19 -19.07
CA ASN A 77 -9.47 1.83 -20.19
C ASN A 77 -8.78 0.69 -20.97
N SER A 78 -9.17 -0.56 -20.74
CA SER A 78 -8.77 -1.73 -21.52
C SER A 78 -9.85 -2.80 -21.43
#